data_AF-A0A7W0S8Y8-F1
#
_entry.id   AF-A0A7W0S8Y8-F1
#
_cell.length_a   1.000
_cell.length_b   1.000
_cell.length_c   1.000
_cell.angle_alpha   90.00
_cell.angle_beta   90.00
_cell.angle_gamma   90.00
#
_symmetry.space_group_name_H-M   'P 1'
#
loop_
_entity.id
_entity.type
_entity.pdbx_description
1 polymer ?
#
loop_
_entity_poly.entity_id
_entity_poly.type
_entity_poly.pdbx_seq_one_letter_code
_entity_poly.pdbx_strand_id
1 'polypeptide(L)'
;LGLLGALALALVGAAIAFSLERDDDGQAATTPPETVRQTVTLDGETVVETVTTQAEPEPEPPPEPEPTTAPQPTTAPEPAPEPTASASSLNDEGFALMQADDYAGALPLLEQAVAAASGTGDLTEAYASYNLAFTRRSLGRCDGVLELLDRSEQIQGNRGEIQRLRNETERAC
;
A
#
# COMPACT_ATOMS: atom_id res chain seq x y z
N LEU A 1 -0.29 -20.97 -54.87
CA LEU A 1 0.37 -20.25 -55.99
C LEU A 1 -0.57 -19.13 -56.40
N GLY A 2 -0.16 -17.87 -56.19
CA GLY A 2 -0.83 -16.65 -56.70
C GLY A 2 -2.13 -16.25 -55.98
N LEU A 3 -2.48 -14.99 -55.80
CA LEU A 3 -1.79 -13.74 -56.06
C LEU A 3 -2.56 -12.64 -55.29
N LEU A 4 -1.80 -11.80 -54.59
CA LEU A 4 -2.04 -10.40 -54.22
C LEU A 4 -3.39 -9.75 -54.60
N GLY A 5 -4.04 -9.16 -53.60
CA GLY A 5 -5.02 -8.08 -53.75
C GLY A 5 -4.96 -7.19 -52.52
N ALA A 6 -4.10 -6.17 -52.57
CA ALA A 6 -3.89 -5.20 -51.51
C ALA A 6 -4.97 -4.09 -51.53
N LEU A 7 -4.98 -3.30 -50.44
CA LEU A 7 -5.62 -1.99 -50.28
C LEU A 7 -7.16 -2.02 -50.09
N ALA A 8 -7.77 -1.26 -49.18
CA ALA A 8 -7.28 -0.13 -48.40
C ALA A 8 -8.11 0.07 -47.13
N LEU A 9 -7.42 0.64 -46.14
CA LEU A 9 -7.89 1.30 -44.93
C LEU A 9 -9.30 1.91 -44.99
N ALA A 10 -10.08 1.64 -43.94
CA ALA A 10 -10.55 2.64 -42.97
C ALA A 10 -11.09 1.85 -41.76
N LEU A 11 -10.35 1.70 -40.64
CA LEU A 11 -10.43 2.59 -39.48
C LEU A 11 -11.83 3.22 -39.40
N VAL A 12 -12.69 2.83 -38.47
CA VAL A 12 -12.71 3.17 -37.04
C VAL A 12 -13.68 2.16 -36.41
N GLY A 13 -13.58 1.63 -35.20
CA GLY A 13 -12.78 1.84 -34.01
C GLY A 13 -13.43 0.90 -32.97
N ALA A 14 -12.61 0.26 -32.15
CA ALA A 14 -13.07 -0.65 -31.12
C ALA A 14 -13.73 0.08 -29.95
N ALA A 15 -14.24 -0.73 -29.03
CA ALA A 15 -14.59 -0.47 -27.62
C ALA A 15 -16.11 -0.29 -27.42
N ILE A 16 -16.82 -1.18 -26.71
CA ILE A 16 -16.69 -1.57 -25.28
C ILE A 16 -16.62 -0.28 -24.45
N ALA A 17 -17.55 0.06 -23.56
CA ALA A 17 -18.10 -0.68 -22.44
C ALA A 17 -19.22 0.19 -21.83
N PHE A 18 -20.22 -0.37 -21.13
CA PHE A 18 -20.32 -0.33 -19.66
C PHE A 18 -20.26 1.11 -19.12
N SER A 19 -21.27 1.70 -18.47
CA SER A 19 -22.27 1.21 -17.53
C SER A 19 -23.20 2.42 -17.26
N LEU A 20 -24.39 2.30 -16.67
CA LEU A 20 -24.52 2.41 -15.23
C LEU A 20 -25.96 2.07 -14.81
N GLU A 21 -26.07 0.99 -14.06
CA GLU A 21 -26.87 0.91 -12.83
C GLU A 21 -26.68 2.23 -12.03
N ARG A 22 -27.66 2.86 -11.40
CA ARG A 22 -28.74 2.30 -10.60
C ARG A 22 -29.57 3.47 -10.08
N ASP A 23 -30.88 3.47 -10.33
CA ASP A 23 -31.85 4.13 -9.44
C ASP A 23 -31.90 3.33 -8.13
N ASP A 24 -31.78 4.05 -7.03
CA ASP A 24 -31.79 3.51 -5.68
C ASP A 24 -33.18 2.96 -5.31
N ASP A 25 -33.14 1.87 -4.54
CA ASP A 25 -34.20 1.27 -3.75
C ASP A 25 -35.56 0.94 -4.40
N GLY A 26 -35.76 -0.35 -4.71
CA GLY A 26 -37.10 -0.86 -5.00
C GLY A 26 -37.18 -2.37 -5.25
N GLN A 27 -37.48 -3.11 -4.21
CA GLN A 27 -37.57 -4.58 -4.15
C GLN A 27 -38.51 -5.24 -5.20
N ALA A 28 -38.00 -6.34 -5.79
CA ALA A 28 -38.68 -7.56 -6.27
C ALA A 28 -39.66 -7.52 -7.47
N ALA A 29 -39.28 -8.17 -8.59
CA ALA A 29 -40.02 -9.29 -9.22
C ALA A 29 -39.33 -9.83 -10.49
N THR A 30 -39.31 -11.16 -10.65
CA THR A 30 -38.88 -11.91 -11.84
C THR A 30 -40.11 -12.30 -12.68
N THR A 31 -40.08 -12.24 -14.04
CA THR A 31 -40.85 -13.13 -14.97
C THR A 31 -40.42 -12.99 -16.47
N PRO A 32 -40.64 -14.00 -17.35
CA PRO A 32 -39.84 -14.37 -18.56
C PRO A 32 -40.47 -13.97 -19.93
N PRO A 33 -39.90 -14.30 -21.14
CA PRO A 33 -40.32 -13.69 -22.41
C PRO A 33 -41.55 -14.36 -23.05
N GLU A 34 -42.43 -13.58 -23.71
CA GLU A 34 -43.60 -14.11 -24.44
C GLU A 34 -43.33 -14.28 -25.95
N THR A 35 -43.74 -15.43 -26.48
CA THR A 35 -43.75 -15.75 -27.91
C THR A 35 -45.19 -15.91 -28.37
N VAL A 36 -45.61 -15.20 -29.42
CA VAL A 36 -46.98 -15.30 -29.97
C VAL A 36 -46.94 -15.96 -31.36
N ARG A 37 -47.72 -17.04 -31.54
CA ARG A 37 -47.99 -17.65 -32.85
C ARG A 37 -49.39 -17.24 -33.31
N GLN A 38 -49.54 -16.83 -34.56
CA GLN A 38 -50.85 -16.62 -35.17
C GLN A 38 -50.96 -17.37 -36.50
N THR A 39 -52.09 -18.05 -36.70
CA THR A 39 -52.42 -18.84 -37.89
C THR A 39 -53.55 -18.15 -38.64
N VAL A 40 -53.38 -17.92 -39.94
CA VAL A 40 -54.41 -17.35 -40.80
C VAL A 40 -54.67 -18.32 -41.96
N THR A 41 -55.94 -18.60 -42.24
CA THR A 41 -56.37 -19.41 -43.38
C THR A 41 -57.45 -18.65 -44.14
N LEU A 42 -57.23 -18.52 -45.45
CA LEU A 42 -57.97 -17.71 -46.40
C LEU A 42 -59.25 -18.38 -46.92
N ASP A 43 -60.27 -17.56 -47.21
CA ASP A 43 -61.30 -17.85 -48.22
C ASP A 43 -60.64 -17.88 -49.61
N GLY A 44 -60.16 -19.05 -50.00
CA GLY A 44 -60.18 -19.49 -51.39
C GLY A 44 -58.95 -19.22 -52.27
N GLU A 45 -57.96 -18.40 -51.89
CA GLU A 45 -56.61 -18.46 -52.48
C GLU A 45 -55.58 -17.68 -51.65
N THR A 46 -54.47 -18.38 -51.34
CA THR A 46 -53.05 -17.92 -51.30
C THR A 46 -52.36 -17.49 -49.98
N VAL A 47 -51.15 -18.06 -49.85
CA VAL A 47 -49.92 -17.62 -49.14
C VAL A 47 -49.81 -17.95 -47.64
N VAL A 48 -49.00 -18.97 -47.34
CA VAL A 48 -48.31 -19.04 -46.04
C VAL A 48 -47.06 -18.18 -46.17
N GLU A 49 -47.15 -16.92 -45.78
CA GLU A 49 -46.01 -16.00 -45.69
C GLU A 49 -45.53 -15.98 -44.25
N THR A 50 -44.33 -16.51 -44.02
CA THR A 50 -43.64 -16.35 -42.75
C THR A 50 -43.03 -14.95 -42.73
N VAL A 51 -43.79 -13.96 -42.31
CA VAL A 51 -43.28 -12.60 -42.10
C VAL A 51 -42.62 -12.55 -40.73
N THR A 52 -41.31 -12.74 -40.70
CA THR A 52 -40.48 -12.33 -39.56
C THR A 52 -40.38 -10.81 -39.60
N THR A 53 -41.31 -10.13 -38.94
CA THR A 53 -41.12 -8.70 -38.63
C THR A 53 -40.14 -8.63 -37.46
N GLN A 54 -38.84 -8.56 -37.78
CA GLN A 54 -37.85 -8.06 -36.85
C GLN A 54 -38.27 -6.63 -36.53
N ALA A 55 -38.63 -6.38 -35.28
CA ALA A 55 -38.86 -5.03 -34.81
C ALA A 55 -37.62 -4.20 -35.17
N GLU A 56 -37.85 -3.22 -36.03
CA GLU A 56 -36.92 -2.16 -36.35
C GLU A 56 -36.39 -1.60 -35.03
N PRO A 57 -35.07 -1.56 -34.80
CA PRO A 57 -34.55 -0.95 -33.59
C PRO A 57 -34.96 0.52 -33.59
N GLU A 58 -35.75 0.89 -32.59
CA GLU A 58 -36.02 2.28 -32.25
C GLU A 58 -34.66 3.01 -32.12
N PRO A 59 -34.51 4.22 -32.68
CA PRO A 59 -33.26 4.96 -32.57
C PRO A 59 -32.91 5.15 -31.10
N GLU A 60 -31.70 4.75 -30.71
CA GLU A 60 -31.19 4.99 -29.35
C GLU A 60 -31.27 6.49 -29.01
N PRO A 61 -31.68 6.85 -27.78
CA PRO A 61 -31.61 8.23 -27.33
C PRO A 61 -30.15 8.72 -27.36
N PRO A 62 -29.92 10.03 -27.57
CA PRO A 62 -28.57 10.60 -27.51
C PRO A 62 -27.95 10.34 -26.13
N PRO A 63 -26.62 10.17 -26.03
CA PRO A 63 -25.96 9.94 -24.76
C PRO A 63 -26.21 11.11 -23.81
N GLU A 64 -26.62 10.81 -22.58
CA GLU A 64 -26.59 11.78 -21.47
C GLU A 64 -25.17 12.33 -21.32
N PRO A 65 -25.01 13.63 -21.01
CA PRO A 65 -23.70 14.18 -20.72
C PRO A 65 -23.10 13.49 -19.49
N GLU A 66 -21.91 12.91 -19.64
CA GLU A 66 -21.16 12.36 -18.51
C GLU A 66 -21.03 13.43 -17.41
N PRO A 67 -21.14 13.07 -16.12
CA PRO A 67 -20.85 14.00 -15.05
C PRO A 67 -19.42 14.50 -15.23
N THR A 68 -19.28 15.80 -15.47
CA THR A 68 -17.98 16.47 -15.42
C THR A 68 -17.46 16.30 -14.01
N THR A 69 -16.54 15.35 -13.83
CA THR A 69 -15.81 15.14 -12.59
C THR A 69 -15.16 16.47 -12.23
N ALA A 70 -15.68 17.13 -11.20
CA ALA A 70 -15.01 18.26 -10.59
C ALA A 70 -13.56 17.84 -10.30
N PRO A 71 -12.56 18.72 -10.54
CA PRO A 71 -11.18 18.37 -10.23
C PRO A 71 -11.12 17.95 -8.76
N GLN A 72 -10.76 16.68 -8.53
CA GLN A 72 -10.46 16.23 -7.18
C GLN A 72 -9.34 17.14 -6.65
N PRO A 73 -9.38 17.59 -5.38
CA PRO A 73 -8.23 18.24 -4.79
C PRO A 73 -7.04 17.29 -4.96
N THR A 74 -6.06 17.69 -5.77
CA THR A 74 -4.76 17.04 -5.81
C THR A 74 -4.22 17.16 -4.40
N THR A 75 -4.23 16.06 -3.66
CA THR A 75 -3.48 15.95 -2.41
C THR A 75 -2.06 16.38 -2.75
N ALA A 76 -1.60 17.47 -2.14
CA ALA A 76 -0.20 17.83 -2.20
C ALA A 76 0.60 16.58 -1.85
N PRO A 77 1.71 16.27 -2.55
CA PRO A 77 2.53 15.12 -2.21
C PRO A 77 2.81 15.17 -0.72
N GLU A 78 2.50 14.08 -0.02
CA GLU A 78 2.95 13.87 1.36
C GLU A 78 4.44 14.22 1.40
N PRO A 79 4.90 15.04 2.36
CA PRO A 79 6.32 15.36 2.44
C PRO A 79 7.08 14.04 2.39
N ALA A 80 8.00 13.93 1.44
CA ALA A 80 8.87 12.77 1.36
C ALA A 80 9.44 12.53 2.76
N PRO A 81 9.43 11.30 3.29
CA PRO A 81 10.01 11.03 4.60
C PRO A 81 11.40 11.63 4.59
N GLU A 82 11.68 12.49 5.58
CA GLU A 82 13.03 13.02 5.73
C GLU A 82 14.00 11.84 5.74
N PRO A 83 15.18 11.96 5.12
CA PRO A 83 16.13 10.87 5.09
C PRO A 83 16.39 10.43 6.53
N THR A 84 15.84 9.27 6.91
CA THR A 84 16.06 8.70 8.23
C THR A 84 17.56 8.46 8.33
N ALA A 85 18.21 9.18 9.24
CA ALA A 85 19.64 9.00 9.49
C ALA A 85 19.92 7.51 9.72
N SER A 86 21.02 7.00 9.16
CA SER A 86 21.37 5.59 9.34
C SER A 86 21.60 5.29 10.83
N ALA A 87 21.38 4.04 11.24
CA ALA A 87 21.65 3.63 12.61
C ALA A 87 23.09 3.97 13.06
N SER A 88 24.06 3.86 12.16
CA SER A 88 25.45 4.26 12.40
C SER A 88 25.59 5.76 12.65
N SER A 89 24.97 6.62 11.83
CA SER A 89 25.01 8.07 12.00
C SER A 89 24.38 8.50 13.32
N LEU A 90 23.22 7.91 13.66
CA LEU A 90 22.53 8.17 14.94
C LEU A 90 23.38 7.72 16.14
N ASN A 91 24.02 6.55 16.03
CA ASN A 91 24.92 6.05 17.07
C ASN A 91 26.14 6.96 17.25
N ASP A 92 26.77 7.40 16.16
CA ASP A 92 27.96 8.24 16.21
C ASP A 92 27.67 9.62 16.81
N GLU A 93 26.53 10.22 16.44
CA GLU A 93 26.09 11.50 16.98
C GLU A 93 25.69 11.39 18.46
N GLY A 94 24.96 10.32 18.82
CA GLY A 94 24.65 10.00 20.22
C GLY A 94 25.92 9.76 21.05
N PHE A 95 26.89 9.04 20.51
CA PHE A 95 28.19 8.81 21.15
C PHE A 95 28.99 10.10 21.32
N ALA A 96 28.95 11.02 20.36
CA ALA A 96 29.57 12.34 20.49
C ALA A 96 28.95 13.14 21.66
N LEU A 97 27.63 13.09 21.83
CA LEU A 97 26.94 13.73 22.97
C LEU A 97 27.31 13.06 24.30
N MET A 98 27.41 11.73 24.36
CA MET A 98 27.92 11.03 25.54
C MET A 98 29.34 11.47 25.92
N GLN A 99 30.24 11.64 24.93
CA GLN A 99 31.60 12.12 25.18
C GLN A 99 31.64 13.57 25.70
N ALA A 100 30.58 14.35 25.41
CA ALA A 100 30.37 15.69 25.97
C ALA A 100 29.65 15.67 27.33
N ASP A 101 29.43 14.50 27.92
CA ASP A 101 28.64 14.25 29.14
C ASP A 101 27.15 14.66 29.02
N ASP A 102 26.67 14.89 27.79
CA ASP A 102 25.27 15.19 27.48
C ASP A 102 24.48 13.91 27.22
N TYR A 103 24.29 13.12 28.27
CA TYR A 103 23.49 11.89 28.18
C TYR A 103 22.01 12.16 27.86
N ALA A 104 21.49 13.33 28.27
CA ALA A 104 20.11 13.70 28.02
C ALA A 104 19.88 13.97 26.52
N GLY A 105 20.81 14.66 25.86
CA GLY A 105 20.82 14.84 24.42
C GLY A 105 21.11 13.55 23.64
N ALA A 106 21.98 12.68 24.16
CA ALA A 106 22.33 11.41 23.53
C ALA A 106 21.15 10.42 23.49
N LEU A 107 20.33 10.39 24.53
CA LEU A 107 19.26 9.41 24.71
C LEU A 107 18.34 9.25 23.48
N PRO A 108 17.68 10.30 22.95
CA PRO A 108 16.78 10.14 21.81
C PRO A 108 17.49 9.66 20.54
N LEU A 109 18.76 10.01 20.33
CA LEU A 109 19.52 9.54 19.17
C LEU A 109 19.85 8.06 19.29
N LEU A 110 20.26 7.61 20.48
CA LEU A 110 20.61 6.22 20.74
C LEU A 110 19.38 5.30 20.78
N GLU A 111 18.21 5.80 21.20
CA GLU A 111 16.94 5.06 21.07
C GLU A 111 16.58 4.83 19.60
N GLN A 112 16.73 5.85 18.75
CA GLN A 112 16.53 5.73 17.31
C GLN A 112 17.57 4.80 16.66
N ALA A 113 18.84 4.89 17.09
CA ALA A 113 19.92 4.04 16.58
C ALA A 113 19.64 2.55 16.86
N VAL A 114 19.22 2.21 18.09
CA VAL A 114 18.85 0.83 18.44
C VAL A 114 17.63 0.35 17.65
N ALA A 115 16.61 1.20 17.49
CA ALA A 115 15.43 0.85 16.70
C ALA A 115 15.80 0.58 15.23
N ALA A 116 16.66 1.41 14.64
CA ALA A 116 17.09 1.28 13.25
C ALA A 116 18.06 0.12 13.01
N ALA A 117 18.84 -0.29 14.03
CA ALA A 117 19.78 -1.41 13.94
C ALA A 117 19.20 -2.75 14.42
N SER A 118 17.97 -2.78 14.94
CA SER A 118 17.44 -3.98 15.60
C SER A 118 17.38 -5.17 14.67
N GLY A 119 17.97 -6.29 15.10
CA GLY A 119 17.94 -7.56 14.37
C GLY A 119 18.96 -7.69 13.23
N THR A 120 19.82 -6.70 12.98
CA THR A 120 20.85 -6.81 11.95
C THR A 120 21.96 -7.79 12.35
N GLY A 121 22.24 -7.91 13.65
CA GLY A 121 23.33 -8.70 14.19
C GLY A 121 24.72 -8.13 13.87
N ASP A 122 24.79 -6.88 13.41
CA ASP A 122 26.04 -6.21 13.09
C ASP A 122 26.62 -5.44 14.29
N LEU A 123 27.85 -4.96 14.13
CA LEU A 123 28.50 -4.18 15.18
C LEU A 123 27.81 -2.85 15.47
N THR A 124 27.09 -2.25 14.53
CA THR A 124 26.33 -1.02 14.77
C THR A 124 25.21 -1.28 15.77
N GLU A 125 24.49 -2.40 15.65
CA GLU A 125 23.49 -2.81 16.64
C GLU A 125 24.12 -3.04 18.01
N ALA A 126 25.28 -3.70 18.06
CA ALA A 126 25.99 -3.95 19.31
C ALA A 126 26.41 -2.65 20.02
N TYR A 127 27.00 -1.71 19.27
CA TYR A 127 27.44 -0.42 19.80
C TYR A 127 26.25 0.46 20.22
N ALA A 128 25.21 0.55 19.39
CA ALA A 128 24.01 1.32 19.72
C ALA A 128 23.35 0.79 21.00
N SER A 129 23.27 -0.54 21.15
CA SER A 129 22.70 -1.17 22.35
C SER A 129 23.52 -0.85 23.61
N TYR A 130 24.85 -1.00 23.55
CA TYR A 130 25.73 -0.65 24.68
C TYR A 130 25.66 0.84 25.03
N ASN A 131 25.72 1.73 24.02
CA ASN A 131 25.67 3.17 24.23
C ASN A 131 24.35 3.61 24.85
N LEU A 132 23.22 3.04 24.41
CA LEU A 132 21.92 3.31 25.02
C LEU A 132 21.85 2.80 26.47
N ALA A 133 22.38 1.61 26.74
CA ALA A 133 22.45 1.05 28.09
C ALA A 133 23.24 1.96 29.04
N PHE A 134 24.43 2.39 28.61
CA PHE A 134 25.27 3.31 29.36
C PHE A 134 24.55 4.64 29.61
N THR A 135 23.98 5.23 28.56
CA THR A 135 23.26 6.50 28.63
C THR A 135 22.08 6.44 29.60
N ARG A 136 21.26 5.38 29.54
CA ARG A 136 20.16 5.18 30.49
C ARG A 136 20.66 5.07 31.93
N ARG A 137 21.73 4.29 32.15
CA ARG A 137 22.32 4.12 33.49
C ARG A 137 22.90 5.41 34.04
N SER A 138 23.55 6.23 33.21
CA SER A 138 24.08 7.55 33.56
C SER A 138 22.97 8.54 33.93
N LEU A 139 21.79 8.42 33.32
CA LEU A 139 20.60 9.19 33.66
C LEU A 139 19.83 8.62 34.86
N GLY A 140 20.33 7.56 35.51
CA GLY A 140 19.65 6.89 36.63
C GLY A 140 18.42 6.08 36.23
N ARG A 141 18.27 5.75 34.94
CA ARG A 141 17.17 4.94 34.41
C ARG A 141 17.64 3.48 34.31
N CYS A 142 16.98 2.60 35.06
CA CYS A 142 17.33 1.18 35.11
C CYS A 142 16.61 0.33 34.06
N ASP A 143 15.51 0.84 33.50
CA ASP A 143 14.63 0.08 32.62
C ASP A 143 15.33 -0.34 31.31
N GLY A 144 15.34 -1.64 31.07
CA GLY A 144 15.88 -2.25 29.85
C GLY A 144 17.42 -2.21 29.73
N VAL A 145 18.15 -1.72 30.74
CA VAL A 145 19.63 -1.64 30.67
C VAL A 145 20.24 -3.04 30.51
N LEU A 146 19.81 -4.02 31.30
CA LEU A 146 20.38 -5.38 31.23
C LEU A 146 20.09 -6.05 29.88
N GLU A 147 18.90 -5.87 29.32
CA GLU A 147 18.52 -6.41 28.01
C GLU A 147 19.39 -5.82 26.88
N LEU A 148 19.65 -4.51 26.92
CA LEU A 148 20.53 -3.86 25.96
C LEU A 148 21.98 -4.37 26.07
N LEU A 149 22.46 -4.64 27.29
CA LEU A 149 23.78 -5.23 27.51
C LEU A 149 23.85 -6.68 27.03
N ASP A 150 22.81 -7.48 27.27
CA ASP A 150 22.68 -8.83 26.73
C ASP A 150 22.73 -8.83 25.21
N ARG A 151 21.98 -7.92 24.57
CA ARG A 151 21.95 -7.81 23.12
C ARG A 151 23.32 -7.43 22.56
N SER A 152 24.00 -6.48 23.19
CA SER A 152 25.34 -6.08 22.79
C SER A 152 26.33 -7.24 22.89
N GLU A 153 26.37 -7.93 24.04
CA GLU A 153 27.26 -9.06 24.31
C GLU A 153 27.00 -10.25 23.38
N GLN A 154 25.74 -10.51 23.03
CA GLN A 154 25.38 -11.56 22.09
C GLN A 154 26.02 -11.36 20.72
N ILE A 155 26.18 -10.11 20.27
CA ILE A 155 26.71 -9.77 18.95
C ILE A 155 28.24 -9.65 18.96
N GLN A 156 28.80 -8.87 19.90
CA GLN A 156 30.24 -8.57 19.91
C GLN A 156 31.06 -9.44 20.85
N GLY A 157 30.40 -10.38 21.54
CA GLY A 157 31.01 -11.29 22.51
C GLY A 157 31.27 -10.64 23.86
N ASN A 158 31.96 -11.41 24.71
CA ASN A 158 32.30 -11.03 26.07
C ASN A 158 33.30 -9.85 26.07
N ARG A 159 32.92 -8.76 26.75
CA ARG A 159 33.69 -7.51 26.84
C ARG A 159 33.66 -6.95 28.26
N GLY A 160 34.82 -6.55 28.78
CA GLY A 160 34.96 -6.11 30.17
C GLY A 160 34.10 -4.89 30.51
N GLU A 161 33.88 -3.99 29.55
CA GLU A 161 33.01 -2.83 29.68
C GLU A 161 31.54 -3.22 29.88
N ILE A 162 31.05 -4.23 29.15
CA ILE A 162 29.68 -4.72 29.27
C ILE A 162 29.47 -5.37 30.64
N GLN A 163 30.38 -6.24 31.08
CA GLN A 163 30.27 -6.87 32.39
C GLN A 163 30.36 -5.86 33.53
N ARG A 164 31.23 -4.86 33.41
CA ARG A 164 31.35 -3.80 34.41
C ARG A 164 30.01 -3.05 34.56
N LEU A 165 29.48 -2.56 33.44
CA LEU A 165 28.21 -1.81 33.46
C LEU A 165 27.04 -2.68 33.94
N ARG A 166 27.01 -3.96 33.57
CA ARG A 166 26.02 -4.94 34.07
C ARG A 166 26.08 -5.05 35.59
N ASN A 167 27.25 -5.34 36.15
CA ASN A 167 27.45 -5.46 37.59
C ASN A 167 27.09 -4.16 38.34
N GLU A 168 27.43 -2.99 37.77
CA GLU A 168 27.10 -1.68 38.33
C GLU A 168 25.59 -1.38 38.28
N THR A 169 24.88 -1.91 37.27
CA THR A 169 23.43 -1.81 37.14
C THR A 169 22.73 -2.72 38.14
N GLU A 170 23.11 -3.99 38.21
CA GLU A 170 22.53 -4.98 39.15
C GLU A 170 22.66 -4.56 40.61
N ARG A 171 23.74 -3.84 40.96
CA ARG A 171 23.94 -3.34 42.33
C ARG A 171 23.08 -2.13 42.69
N ALA A 172 22.55 -1.42 41.69
CA ALA A 172 21.99 -0.09 41.88
C ALA A 172 20.49 0.04 41.59
N CYS A 173 19.85 -0.96 41.00
CA CYS A 173 18.52 -0.86 40.38
C CYS A 173 17.39 -1.67 41.07
#